data_AF-A0ABD3MBR8-F1
#
_entry.id   AF-A0ABD3MBR8-F1
#
_cell.length_a   1.000
_cell.length_b   1.000
_cell.length_c   1.000
_cell.angle_alpha   90.00
_cell.angle_beta   90.00
_cell.angle_gamma   90.00
#
_symmetry.space_group_name_H-M   'P 1'
#
loop_
_entity.id
_entity.type
_entity.pdbx_description
1 polymer ?
#
loop_
_entity_poly.entity_id
_entity_poly.type
_entity_poly.pdbx_seq_one_letter_code
_entity_poly.pdbx_strand_id
1 'polypeptide(L)'
;MIEARTKGGNMIWESSLKDFFTTLNPVEYTFDPKIIYDHYRSRFVVVDLDVNFSEPYSSRIFLAVSKDANPDSNNSTAWDYYAINSLTTIDGVEYFADYPGFEVDEEAIYITNNMFSLVDFTYGGPRLWIVNKNALYDSQSLIVSTLPASAIGVYSLTLMPSKVYGVGGIPLPTDHQGASSSSIGTFLVGYQGLSNCVDEFLQVTTLYDVLASPPTTPTIQLVKLGNIEQDTSIELPDAKQAGGTAAIEVNDRRVLDAVWRDGSLWVTFEIRKISIRQGWITKGYYVQLNTTSKDMSVISQGTISGRNIDPSDMDGDEVSTFFPALDVNRDGYAMFSFSASSPNMFAGAFISGTNASSVQCIKEGEGYYLRTFGKFVQHHATT
;
A
#
# COMPACT_ATOMS: atom_id res chain seq x y z
N MET A 1 -12.71 -9.85 -7.70
CA MET A 1 -12.75 -11.32 -7.64
C MET A 1 -11.69 -11.76 -6.65
N ILE A 2 -11.93 -12.84 -5.91
CA ILE A 2 -10.97 -13.51 -5.05
C ILE A 2 -10.93 -15.00 -5.42
N GLU A 3 -9.74 -15.58 -5.45
CA GLU A 3 -9.54 -16.98 -5.82
C GLU A 3 -8.48 -17.64 -4.92
N ALA A 4 -8.65 -18.94 -4.69
CA ALA A 4 -7.61 -19.79 -4.11
C ALA A 4 -7.17 -20.82 -5.14
N ARG A 5 -5.87 -20.98 -5.28
CA ARG A 5 -5.25 -21.95 -6.19
C ARG A 5 -4.23 -22.80 -5.45
N THR A 6 -4.07 -24.03 -5.90
CA THR A 6 -2.93 -24.86 -5.50
C THR A 6 -1.62 -24.22 -5.96
N LYS A 7 -0.48 -24.65 -5.39
CA LYS A 7 0.85 -24.23 -5.84
C LYS A 7 1.11 -24.51 -7.34
N GLY A 8 0.44 -25.51 -7.90
CA GLY A 8 0.49 -25.84 -9.34
C GLY A 8 -0.43 -24.99 -10.21
N GLY A 9 -1.16 -24.01 -9.65
CA GLY A 9 -2.07 -23.11 -10.38
C GLY A 9 -3.50 -23.63 -10.55
N ASN A 10 -3.81 -24.86 -10.13
CA ASN A 10 -5.17 -25.39 -10.22
C ASN A 10 -6.11 -24.64 -9.27
N MET A 11 -7.27 -24.22 -9.78
CA MET A 11 -8.32 -23.55 -9.00
C MET A 11 -8.87 -24.47 -7.92
N ILE A 12 -8.97 -23.95 -6.69
CA ILE A 12 -9.67 -24.60 -5.57
C ILE A 12 -11.07 -24.02 -5.49
N TRP A 13 -11.18 -22.70 -5.42
CA TRP A 13 -12.44 -21.96 -5.47
C TRP A 13 -12.20 -20.53 -5.99
N GLU A 14 -13.27 -19.91 -6.48
CA GLU A 14 -13.32 -18.50 -6.88
C GLU A 14 -14.62 -17.86 -6.41
N SER A 15 -14.61 -16.55 -6.21
CA SER A 15 -15.79 -15.76 -5.84
C SER A 15 -15.68 -14.33 -6.34
N SER A 16 -16.82 -13.68 -6.58
CA SER A 16 -16.85 -12.21 -6.55
C SER A 16 -16.58 -11.73 -5.11
N LEU A 17 -16.10 -10.50 -4.95
CA LEU A 17 -15.88 -9.93 -3.61
C LEU A 17 -17.20 -9.71 -2.88
N LYS A 18 -18.21 -9.22 -3.59
CA LYS A 18 -19.58 -9.08 -3.09
C LYS A 18 -20.15 -10.40 -2.56
N ASP A 19 -19.96 -11.50 -3.29
CA ASP A 19 -20.43 -12.82 -2.83
C ASP A 19 -19.59 -13.36 -1.67
N PHE A 20 -18.28 -13.12 -1.68
CA PHE A 20 -17.38 -13.54 -0.60
C PHE A 20 -17.77 -12.90 0.73
N PHE A 21 -18.20 -11.63 0.72
CA PHE A 21 -18.68 -10.89 1.88
C PHE A 21 -20.20 -10.92 2.08
N THR A 22 -20.93 -11.83 1.42
CA THR A 22 -22.41 -11.84 1.43
C THR A 22 -23.02 -11.87 2.84
N THR A 23 -22.34 -12.50 3.81
CA THR A 23 -22.76 -12.58 5.22
C THR A 23 -22.84 -11.21 5.90
N LEU A 24 -22.14 -10.20 5.38
CA LEU A 24 -22.14 -8.82 5.87
C LEU A 24 -23.18 -7.94 5.16
N ASN A 25 -23.97 -8.51 4.23
CA ASN A 25 -24.93 -7.81 3.39
C ASN A 25 -24.30 -6.57 2.71
N PRO A 26 -23.36 -6.75 1.76
CA PRO A 26 -22.79 -5.65 1.00
C PRO A 26 -23.89 -4.86 0.30
N VAL A 27 -23.79 -3.53 0.28
CA VAL A 27 -24.85 -2.67 -0.23
C VAL A 27 -24.79 -2.55 -1.75
N GLU A 28 -24.08 -1.54 -2.24
CA GLU A 28 -24.02 -1.20 -3.65
C GLU A 28 -22.72 -1.74 -4.24
N TYR A 29 -21.59 -1.17 -3.83
CA TYR A 29 -20.27 -1.42 -4.37
C TYR A 29 -19.29 -1.93 -3.32
N THR A 30 -18.63 -3.03 -3.66
CA THR A 30 -17.42 -3.51 -2.96
C THR A 30 -16.19 -3.24 -3.81
N PHE A 31 -15.14 -2.62 -3.27
CA PHE A 31 -14.00 -2.13 -4.04
C PHE A 31 -12.68 -2.05 -3.25
N ASP A 32 -11.59 -1.92 -3.99
CA ASP A 32 -10.21 -1.83 -3.50
C ASP A 32 -9.76 -2.98 -2.55
N PRO A 33 -9.95 -4.25 -2.97
CA PRO A 33 -9.57 -5.38 -2.15
C PRO A 33 -8.04 -5.44 -1.95
N LYS A 34 -7.61 -5.83 -0.75
CA LYS A 34 -6.22 -6.25 -0.49
C LYS A 34 -6.20 -7.52 0.34
N ILE A 35 -5.14 -8.30 0.17
CA ILE A 35 -4.92 -9.54 0.92
C ILE A 35 -3.48 -9.59 1.40
N ILE A 36 -3.29 -9.99 2.65
CA ILE A 36 -1.98 -10.24 3.26
C ILE A 36 -1.99 -11.62 3.93
N TYR A 37 -0.80 -12.20 4.06
CA TYR A 37 -0.60 -13.39 4.88
C TYR A 37 0.04 -13.00 6.22
N ASP A 38 -0.73 -13.13 7.30
CA ASP A 38 -0.25 -12.97 8.66
C ASP A 38 0.54 -14.22 9.09
N HIS A 39 1.85 -14.14 8.96
CA HIS A 39 2.76 -15.22 9.30
C HIS A 39 2.84 -15.52 10.81
N TYR A 40 2.48 -14.57 11.69
CA TYR A 40 2.51 -14.79 13.14
C TYR A 40 1.42 -15.75 13.61
N ARG A 41 0.32 -15.80 12.85
CA ARG A 41 -0.86 -16.61 13.16
C ARG A 41 -1.17 -17.67 12.10
N SER A 42 -0.47 -17.63 10.96
CA SER A 42 -0.69 -18.50 9.80
C SER A 42 -2.12 -18.36 9.26
N ARG A 43 -2.48 -17.14 8.88
CA ARG A 43 -3.84 -16.74 8.47
C ARG A 43 -3.75 -15.79 7.27
N PHE A 44 -4.66 -15.90 6.34
CA PHE A 44 -4.90 -14.86 5.35
C PHE A 44 -5.85 -13.83 5.94
N VAL A 45 -5.57 -12.56 5.67
CA VAL A 45 -6.46 -11.44 6.03
C VAL A 45 -6.80 -10.70 4.76
N VAL A 46 -8.08 -10.46 4.53
CA VAL A 46 -8.60 -9.71 3.39
C VAL A 46 -9.24 -8.44 3.90
N VAL A 47 -8.99 -7.32 3.23
CA VAL A 47 -9.74 -6.07 3.36
C VAL A 47 -10.46 -5.78 2.05
N ASP A 48 -11.64 -5.19 2.14
CA ASP A 48 -12.43 -4.69 1.02
C ASP A 48 -13.28 -3.52 1.53
N LEU A 49 -13.63 -2.57 0.68
CA LEU A 49 -14.42 -1.40 1.06
C LEU A 49 -15.84 -1.52 0.52
N ASP A 50 -16.83 -1.10 1.30
CA ASP A 50 -18.24 -1.10 0.92
C ASP A 50 -18.84 0.28 1.12
N VAL A 51 -19.54 0.80 0.10
CA VAL A 51 -20.11 2.16 0.10
C VAL A 51 -21.50 2.17 -0.52
N ASN A 52 -22.39 2.99 0.06
CA ASN A 52 -23.66 3.41 -0.53
C ASN A 52 -23.59 4.91 -0.83
N PHE A 53 -23.65 5.28 -2.12
CA PHE A 53 -23.62 6.67 -2.57
C PHE A 53 -25.01 7.32 -2.62
N SER A 54 -26.04 6.66 -2.10
CA SER A 54 -27.40 7.19 -2.02
C SER A 54 -27.86 7.30 -0.57
N GLU A 55 -28.59 8.37 -0.25
CA GLU A 55 -29.14 8.57 1.10
C GLU A 55 -30.08 7.43 1.55
N PRO A 56 -29.94 6.89 2.77
CA PRO A 56 -28.89 7.21 3.77
C PRO A 56 -27.53 6.64 3.36
N TYR A 57 -26.50 7.49 3.34
CA TYR A 57 -25.15 7.06 2.96
C TYR A 57 -24.58 6.02 3.93
N SER A 58 -23.65 5.21 3.45
CA SER A 58 -22.87 4.32 4.30
C SER A 58 -21.47 4.11 3.75
N SER A 59 -20.52 3.86 4.64
CA SER A 59 -19.17 3.43 4.30
C SER A 59 -18.70 2.42 5.35
N ARG A 60 -18.21 1.27 4.91
CA ARG A 60 -17.73 0.19 5.76
C ARG A 60 -16.40 -0.35 5.24
N ILE A 61 -15.53 -0.72 6.17
CA ILE A 61 -14.36 -1.56 5.89
C ILE A 61 -14.75 -3.00 6.23
N PHE A 62 -14.71 -3.88 5.24
CA PHE A 62 -14.87 -5.31 5.44
C PHE A 62 -13.53 -5.96 5.72
N LEU A 63 -13.55 -6.93 6.63
CA LEU A 63 -12.41 -7.78 6.94
C LEU A 63 -12.84 -9.25 6.89
N ALA A 64 -12.02 -10.09 6.29
CA ALA A 64 -12.12 -11.54 6.42
C ALA A 64 -10.81 -12.12 6.93
N VAL A 65 -10.89 -13.06 7.87
CA VAL A 65 -9.73 -13.81 8.38
C VAL A 65 -9.95 -15.28 8.08
N SER A 66 -9.01 -15.94 7.39
CA SER A 66 -9.11 -17.38 7.15
C SER A 66 -9.00 -18.11 8.49
N LYS A 67 -9.61 -19.28 8.68
CA LYS A 67 -9.50 -20.03 9.95
C LYS A 67 -8.20 -20.80 10.09
N ASP A 68 -7.51 -21.02 8.98
CA ASP A 68 -6.19 -21.65 8.92
C ASP A 68 -5.38 -21.15 7.72
N ALA A 69 -4.20 -21.73 7.50
CA ALA A 69 -3.27 -21.34 6.45
C ALA A 69 -3.65 -21.83 5.04
N ASN A 70 -4.69 -22.65 4.91
CA ASN A 70 -5.14 -23.29 3.67
C ASN A 70 -6.67 -23.30 3.58
N PRO A 71 -7.34 -22.14 3.48
CA PRO A 71 -8.80 -22.09 3.37
C PRO A 71 -9.29 -22.82 2.11
N ASP A 72 -9.94 -23.96 2.30
CA ASP A 72 -10.42 -24.85 1.23
C ASP A 72 -11.81 -24.45 0.68
N SER A 73 -12.46 -23.48 1.32
CA SER A 73 -13.71 -22.87 0.88
C SER A 73 -13.68 -21.36 1.03
N ASN A 74 -14.67 -20.69 0.44
CA ASN A 74 -14.85 -19.23 0.45
C ASN A 74 -16.01 -18.78 1.37
N ASN A 75 -16.39 -19.61 2.35
CA ASN A 75 -17.54 -19.38 3.20
C ASN A 75 -17.18 -19.42 4.70
N SER A 76 -18.19 -19.28 5.57
CA SER A 76 -18.02 -19.18 7.02
C SER A 76 -17.46 -20.43 7.71
N THR A 77 -17.29 -21.56 7.01
CA THR A 77 -16.54 -22.71 7.54
C THR A 77 -15.04 -22.46 7.52
N ALA A 78 -14.52 -21.69 6.54
CA ALA A 78 -13.11 -21.42 6.34
C ALA A 78 -12.70 -19.98 6.65
N TRP A 79 -13.67 -19.08 6.85
CA TRP A 79 -13.43 -17.65 7.10
C TRP A 79 -14.32 -17.08 8.20
N ASP A 80 -13.81 -16.11 8.95
CA ASP A 80 -14.58 -15.23 9.81
C ASP A 80 -14.67 -13.84 9.17
N TYR A 81 -15.85 -13.22 9.20
CA TYR A 81 -16.15 -11.97 8.49
C TYR A 81 -16.56 -10.87 9.47
N TYR A 82 -16.06 -9.66 9.23
CA TYR A 82 -16.25 -8.51 10.09
C TYR A 82 -16.50 -7.24 9.27
N ALA A 83 -17.26 -6.31 9.83
CA ALA A 83 -17.46 -4.99 9.25
C ALA A 83 -17.14 -3.91 10.29
N ILE A 84 -16.38 -2.90 9.88
CA ILE A 84 -16.08 -1.70 10.66
C ILE A 84 -16.80 -0.54 9.98
N ASN A 85 -17.58 0.24 10.72
CA ASN A 85 -18.15 1.48 10.18
C ASN A 85 -17.02 2.48 9.94
N SER A 86 -16.86 2.92 8.69
CA SER A 86 -15.87 3.93 8.29
C SER A 86 -16.51 5.26 7.89
N LEU A 87 -17.84 5.32 7.82
CA LEU A 87 -18.57 6.57 7.60
C LEU A 87 -18.19 7.58 8.69
N THR A 88 -17.60 8.69 8.27
CA THR A 88 -17.09 9.72 9.18
C THR A 88 -17.63 11.07 8.77
N THR A 89 -18.13 11.85 9.74
CA THR A 89 -18.50 13.24 9.50
C THR A 89 -17.32 14.16 9.80
N ILE A 90 -16.91 14.97 8.82
CA ILE A 90 -15.86 15.99 8.95
C ILE A 90 -16.51 17.33 8.63
N ASP A 91 -16.48 18.25 9.58
CA ASP A 91 -17.07 19.60 9.44
C ASP A 91 -18.52 19.61 8.92
N GLY A 92 -19.31 18.61 9.35
CA GLY A 92 -20.73 18.46 9.00
C GLY A 92 -21.02 17.75 7.68
N VAL A 93 -19.99 17.29 6.96
CA VAL A 93 -20.12 16.53 5.70
C VAL A 93 -19.71 15.08 5.94
N GLU A 94 -20.43 14.13 5.35
CA GLU A 94 -20.13 12.69 5.47
C GLU A 94 -19.12 12.23 4.42
N TYR A 95 -18.16 11.40 4.84
CA TYR A 95 -17.06 10.90 4.02
C TYR A 95 -17.04 9.38 4.01
N PHE A 96 -16.67 8.81 2.86
CA PHE A 96 -16.40 7.39 2.68
C PHE A 96 -14.89 7.11 2.67
N ALA A 97 -14.53 5.89 3.05
CA ALA A 97 -13.16 5.37 2.98
C ALA A 97 -12.84 4.88 1.55
N ASP A 98 -11.64 5.17 1.07
CA ASP A 98 -11.14 4.82 -0.25
C ASP A 98 -9.65 4.44 -0.19
N TYR A 99 -9.22 3.50 -1.04
CA TYR A 99 -7.83 3.08 -1.21
C TYR A 99 -7.14 2.67 0.10
N PRO A 100 -7.36 1.43 0.59
CA PRO A 100 -6.84 1.03 1.88
C PRO A 100 -5.32 0.82 1.81
N GLY A 101 -4.55 1.38 2.74
CA GLY A 101 -3.25 0.80 3.11
C GLY A 101 -3.49 -0.31 4.13
N PHE A 102 -2.79 -1.44 4.03
CA PHE A 102 -3.20 -2.64 4.77
C PHE A 102 -2.02 -3.54 5.15
N GLU A 103 -1.63 -3.49 6.42
CA GLU A 103 -0.50 -4.27 6.92
C GLU A 103 -0.69 -4.71 8.37
N VAL A 104 0.24 -5.54 8.85
CA VAL A 104 0.21 -6.15 10.18
C VAL A 104 1.54 -6.07 10.91
N ASP A 105 1.47 -6.06 12.24
CA ASP A 105 2.55 -6.51 13.12
C ASP A 105 2.16 -7.84 13.78
N GLU A 106 2.74 -8.21 14.92
CA GLU A 106 2.41 -9.47 15.61
C GLU A 106 1.06 -9.47 16.36
N GLU A 107 0.51 -8.30 16.71
CA GLU A 107 -0.68 -8.17 17.58
C GLU A 107 -1.81 -7.29 17.02
N ALA A 108 -1.55 -6.51 15.97
CA ALA A 108 -2.47 -5.53 15.41
C ALA A 108 -2.50 -5.57 13.87
N ILE A 109 -3.67 -5.23 13.31
CA ILE A 109 -3.85 -4.93 11.88
C ILE A 109 -4.04 -3.43 11.74
N TYR A 110 -3.38 -2.85 10.74
CA TYR A 110 -3.42 -1.44 10.43
C TYR A 110 -4.09 -1.23 9.08
N ILE A 111 -5.13 -0.40 9.08
CA ILE A 111 -5.88 -0.06 7.88
C ILE A 111 -5.89 1.45 7.76
N THR A 112 -5.19 2.00 6.78
CA THR A 112 -5.33 3.41 6.44
C THR A 112 -6.34 3.57 5.32
N ASN A 113 -7.09 4.66 5.27
CA ASN A 113 -7.89 5.01 4.08
C ASN A 113 -7.80 6.51 3.82
N ASN A 114 -7.93 6.88 2.56
CA ASN A 114 -8.22 8.24 2.13
C ASN A 114 -9.71 8.51 2.34
N MET A 115 -10.07 9.62 2.97
CA MET A 115 -11.48 9.98 3.13
C MET A 115 -11.92 10.91 2.00
N PHE A 116 -13.04 10.61 1.36
CA PHE A 116 -13.65 11.49 0.35
C PHE A 116 -15.11 11.80 0.69
N SER A 117 -15.51 13.05 0.50
CA SER A 117 -16.87 13.51 0.74
C SER A 117 -17.85 12.77 -0.17
N LEU A 118 -18.94 12.27 0.40
CA LEU A 118 -20.02 11.59 -0.32
C LEU A 118 -20.86 12.54 -1.19
N VAL A 119 -20.67 13.86 -1.04
CA VAL A 119 -21.40 14.90 -1.78
C VAL A 119 -20.65 15.33 -3.04
N ASP A 120 -19.34 15.58 -2.92
CA ASP A 120 -18.55 16.26 -3.96
C ASP A 120 -17.16 15.63 -4.18
N PHE A 121 -16.86 14.49 -3.53
CA PHE A 121 -15.57 13.82 -3.58
C PHE A 121 -14.38 14.69 -3.15
N THR A 122 -14.61 15.75 -2.37
CA THR A 122 -13.52 16.52 -1.76
C THR A 122 -12.73 15.65 -0.79
N TYR A 123 -11.39 15.76 -0.80
CA TYR A 123 -10.50 14.99 0.05
C TYR A 123 -10.50 15.48 1.52
N GLY A 124 -10.77 14.58 2.46
CA GLY A 124 -10.86 14.82 3.92
C GLY A 124 -9.64 14.36 4.73
N GLY A 125 -8.54 13.99 4.06
CA GLY A 125 -7.32 13.49 4.68
C GLY A 125 -7.37 11.99 5.01
N PRO A 126 -6.23 11.41 5.42
CA PRO A 126 -6.17 10.00 5.76
C PRO A 126 -6.82 9.72 7.12
N ARG A 127 -7.19 8.47 7.37
CA ARG A 127 -7.58 7.94 8.68
C ARG A 127 -6.91 6.59 8.88
N LEU A 128 -6.60 6.25 10.13
CA LEU A 128 -6.06 4.94 10.51
C LEU A 128 -7.05 4.23 11.42
N TRP A 129 -7.36 2.97 11.10
CA TRP A 129 -8.01 2.01 11.99
C TRP A 129 -6.97 0.98 12.44
N ILE A 130 -6.93 0.74 13.75
CA ILE A 130 -6.05 -0.22 14.40
C ILE A 130 -6.93 -1.29 15.00
N VAL A 131 -6.84 -2.52 14.48
CA VAL A 131 -7.65 -3.65 14.92
C VAL A 131 -6.80 -4.58 15.78
N ASN A 132 -7.28 -4.87 16.99
CA ASN A 132 -6.62 -5.85 17.87
C ASN A 132 -6.79 -7.28 17.31
N LYS A 133 -5.69 -7.94 16.98
CA LYS A 133 -5.74 -9.30 16.40
C LYS A 133 -6.24 -10.35 17.38
N ASN A 134 -5.89 -10.25 18.67
CA ASN A 134 -6.33 -11.25 19.66
C ASN A 134 -7.86 -11.31 19.70
N ALA A 135 -8.51 -10.15 19.74
CA ALA A 135 -9.97 -10.10 19.67
C ALA A 135 -10.51 -10.65 18.34
N LEU A 136 -9.90 -10.27 17.22
CA LEU A 136 -10.37 -10.64 15.88
C LEU A 136 -10.19 -12.14 15.59
N TYR A 137 -9.08 -12.75 16.01
CA TYR A 137 -8.70 -14.12 15.62
C TYR A 137 -9.27 -15.18 16.57
N ASP A 138 -9.64 -14.77 17.79
CA ASP A 138 -10.34 -15.63 18.75
C ASP A 138 -11.87 -15.48 18.64
N SER A 139 -12.36 -14.96 17.49
CA SER A 139 -13.77 -14.72 17.17
C SER A 139 -14.51 -13.93 18.26
N GLN A 140 -13.84 -12.99 18.91
CA GLN A 140 -14.42 -12.07 19.89
C GLN A 140 -14.96 -10.80 19.21
N SER A 141 -15.62 -9.95 19.99
CA SER A 141 -16.03 -8.63 19.50
C SER A 141 -14.82 -7.83 19.03
N LEU A 142 -14.95 -7.19 17.86
CA LEU A 142 -13.95 -6.27 17.32
C LEU A 142 -13.55 -5.20 18.35
N ILE A 143 -12.25 -5.06 18.57
CA ILE A 143 -11.67 -3.92 19.29
C ILE A 143 -10.88 -3.09 18.27
N VAL A 144 -11.38 -1.89 18.00
CA VAL A 144 -10.84 -1.01 16.96
C VAL A 144 -10.61 0.39 17.53
N SER A 145 -9.41 0.92 17.34
CA SER A 145 -9.10 2.33 17.58
C SER A 145 -8.99 3.08 16.25
N THR A 146 -9.44 4.33 16.20
CA THR A 146 -9.36 5.17 15.00
C THR A 146 -8.61 6.46 15.27
N LEU A 147 -7.65 6.81 14.42
CA LEU A 147 -6.90 8.06 14.50
C LEU A 147 -7.22 9.00 13.32
N PRO A 148 -7.42 10.31 13.59
CA PRO A 148 -7.69 11.30 12.55
C PRO A 148 -6.43 11.69 11.77
N ALA A 149 -6.60 12.33 10.61
CA ALA A 149 -5.51 12.84 9.78
C ALA A 149 -4.48 13.67 10.58
N SER A 150 -4.97 14.56 11.44
CA SER A 150 -4.15 15.45 12.27
C SER A 150 -3.26 14.72 13.29
N ALA A 151 -3.57 13.46 13.61
CA ALA A 151 -2.76 12.65 14.50
C ALA A 151 -1.68 11.83 13.76
N ILE A 152 -1.87 11.59 12.46
CA ILE A 152 -1.07 10.62 11.70
C ILE A 152 -0.28 11.22 10.52
N GLY A 153 -0.45 12.52 10.24
CA GLY A 153 0.28 13.19 9.17
C GLY A 153 0.26 14.71 9.30
N VAL A 154 1.23 15.36 8.66
CA VAL A 154 1.31 16.82 8.54
C VAL A 154 0.99 17.30 7.12
N TYR A 155 1.13 16.42 6.12
CA TYR A 155 0.73 16.66 4.74
C TYR A 155 -0.46 15.79 4.33
N SER A 156 -1.23 16.29 3.36
CA SER A 156 -2.32 15.58 2.69
C SER A 156 -1.77 14.48 1.79
N LEU A 157 -1.52 13.31 2.37
CA LEU A 157 -0.94 12.15 1.70
C LEU A 157 -1.80 10.91 1.90
N THR A 158 -1.76 10.01 0.92
CA THR A 158 -2.06 8.60 1.17
C THR A 158 -0.93 8.01 2.00
N LEU A 159 -1.29 7.34 3.09
CA LEU A 159 -0.34 6.76 4.03
C LEU A 159 -0.38 5.24 3.93
N MET A 160 0.78 4.61 3.75
CA MET A 160 0.93 3.16 3.73
C MET A 160 1.45 2.68 5.10
N PRO A 161 0.74 1.81 5.83
CA PRO A 161 1.31 1.16 7.00
C PRO A 161 2.42 0.20 6.58
N SER A 162 3.40 -0.02 7.45
CA SER A 162 4.47 -1.00 7.20
C SER A 162 4.11 -2.37 7.73
N LYS A 163 4.44 -3.42 7.00
CA LYS A 163 4.52 -4.78 7.54
C LYS A 163 5.66 -4.86 8.53
N VAL A 164 5.39 -5.27 9.76
CA VAL A 164 6.41 -5.32 10.83
C VAL A 164 6.84 -6.77 11.07
N TYR A 165 8.12 -7.05 10.79
CA TYR A 165 8.78 -8.31 11.15
C TYR A 165 9.56 -8.19 12.45
N GLY A 166 9.33 -9.14 13.37
CA GLY A 166 10.02 -9.21 14.65
C GLY A 166 9.03 -9.48 15.77
N VAL A 167 9.38 -10.40 16.66
CA VAL A 167 8.62 -10.60 17.90
C VAL A 167 8.97 -9.48 18.88
N GLY A 168 7.98 -8.90 19.51
CA GLY A 168 8.09 -7.70 20.33
C GLY A 168 7.97 -6.40 19.55
N GLY A 169 7.47 -6.39 18.32
CA GLY A 169 7.25 -5.16 17.53
C GLY A 169 8.51 -4.36 17.22
N ILE A 170 8.40 -3.02 17.22
CA ILE A 170 9.48 -2.08 16.88
C ILE A 170 10.20 -1.65 18.16
N PRO A 171 11.49 -1.99 18.36
CA PRO A 171 12.23 -1.58 19.54
C PRO A 171 12.24 -0.06 19.71
N LEU A 172 11.95 0.40 20.93
CA LEU A 172 12.00 1.83 21.25
C LEU A 172 13.45 2.33 21.10
N PRO A 173 13.68 3.50 20.45
CA PRO A 173 15.01 4.09 20.38
C PRO A 173 15.59 4.33 21.77
N THR A 174 16.90 4.09 21.95
CA THR A 174 17.58 4.18 23.27
C THR A 174 17.51 5.57 23.91
N ASP A 175 17.21 6.59 23.12
CA ASP A 175 17.09 8.00 23.51
C ASP A 175 15.63 8.51 23.53
N HIS A 176 14.64 7.63 23.36
CA HIS A 176 13.23 7.99 23.42
C HIS A 176 12.81 8.28 24.88
N GLN A 177 12.88 9.56 25.27
CA GLN A 177 12.36 10.01 26.56
C GLN A 177 10.82 10.04 26.52
N GLY A 178 10.21 8.97 27.02
CA GLY A 178 8.78 8.74 27.02
C GLY A 178 8.52 7.27 26.79
N ALA A 179 8.74 6.48 27.84
CA ALA A 179 8.62 5.02 27.79
C ALA A 179 7.21 4.63 27.38
N SER A 180 7.04 4.20 26.13
CA SER A 180 5.91 3.37 25.76
C SER A 180 6.03 2.05 26.53
N SER A 181 4.89 1.53 26.99
CA SER A 181 4.88 0.27 27.73
C SER A 181 4.98 -0.95 26.82
N SER A 182 4.87 -0.73 25.50
CA SER A 182 4.83 -1.75 24.47
C SER A 182 5.40 -1.27 23.15
N SER A 183 6.25 -2.08 22.54
CA SER A 183 6.83 -1.85 21.21
C SER A 183 5.91 -2.28 20.05
N ILE A 184 4.72 -2.80 20.34
CA ILE A 184 3.68 -3.11 19.34
C ILE A 184 3.28 -1.83 18.61
N GLY A 185 3.34 -1.84 17.29
CA GLY A 185 3.40 -0.61 16.52
C GLY A 185 3.69 -0.80 15.04
N THR A 186 3.59 0.30 14.29
CA THR A 186 3.88 0.35 12.86
C THR A 186 4.46 1.72 12.48
N PHE A 187 5.00 1.80 11.28
CA PHE A 187 5.26 3.06 10.59
C PHE A 187 4.15 3.31 9.56
N LEU A 188 3.65 4.54 9.48
CA LEU A 188 2.88 4.99 8.34
C LEU A 188 3.78 5.87 7.47
N VAL A 189 3.83 5.58 6.18
CA VAL A 189 4.74 6.25 5.25
C VAL A 189 3.95 6.92 4.15
N GLY A 190 4.28 8.18 3.85
CA GLY A 190 3.64 8.95 2.80
C GLY A 190 4.65 9.68 1.92
N TYR A 191 4.40 9.64 0.62
CA TYR A 191 5.10 10.40 -0.41
C TYR A 191 4.08 10.79 -1.49
N GLN A 192 4.23 11.98 -2.06
CA GLN A 192 3.52 12.41 -3.27
C GLN A 192 4.31 13.56 -3.90
N GLY A 193 5.60 13.35 -4.16
CA GLY A 193 6.46 14.40 -4.68
C GLY A 193 6.75 15.53 -3.67
N LEU A 194 6.68 15.25 -2.36
CA LEU A 194 6.99 16.22 -1.30
C LEU A 194 8.40 16.76 -1.51
N SER A 195 8.51 18.05 -1.78
CA SER A 195 9.78 18.70 -2.12
C SER A 195 9.81 20.14 -1.63
N ASN A 196 11.01 20.64 -1.34
CA ASN A 196 11.28 22.06 -1.14
C ASN A 196 11.90 22.72 -2.40
N CYS A 197 11.72 22.08 -3.57
CA CYS A 197 12.31 22.42 -4.86
C CYS A 197 13.83 22.17 -4.97
N VAL A 198 14.46 21.58 -3.95
CA VAL A 198 15.87 21.20 -3.96
C VAL A 198 16.02 19.72 -3.58
N ASP A 199 15.32 19.33 -2.53
CA ASP A 199 15.33 18.00 -1.96
C ASP A 199 13.90 17.50 -1.80
N GLU A 200 13.73 16.20 -2.01
CA GLU A 200 12.50 15.48 -1.71
C GLU A 200 12.51 14.93 -0.27
N PHE A 201 11.32 14.73 0.28
CA PHE A 201 11.11 14.28 1.65
C PHE A 201 10.12 13.13 1.71
N LEU A 202 10.35 12.19 2.62
CA LEU A 202 9.41 11.15 2.98
C LEU A 202 8.77 11.51 4.32
N GLN A 203 7.44 11.49 4.41
CA GLN A 203 6.77 11.59 5.70
C GLN A 203 6.72 10.21 6.34
N VAL A 204 7.24 10.09 7.57
CA VAL A 204 7.19 8.87 8.36
C VAL A 204 6.55 9.15 9.71
N THR A 205 5.43 8.51 9.99
CA THR A 205 4.73 8.54 11.27
C THR A 205 5.02 7.24 12.01
N THR A 206 5.59 7.34 13.20
CA THR A 206 5.89 6.18 14.06
C THR A 206 4.80 6.05 15.11
N LEU A 207 4.23 4.85 15.24
CA LEU A 207 3.25 4.51 16.27
C LEU A 207 3.80 3.40 17.16
N TYR A 208 3.63 3.58 18.48
CA TYR A 208 3.94 2.60 19.52
C TYR A 208 2.74 2.44 20.45
N ASP A 209 2.73 1.38 21.26
CA ASP A 209 1.64 1.07 22.19
C ASP A 209 0.25 1.16 21.55
N VAL A 210 0.11 0.65 20.33
CA VAL A 210 -1.07 0.94 19.51
C VAL A 210 -2.37 0.29 20.04
N LEU A 211 -2.24 -0.67 20.96
CA LEU A 211 -3.35 -1.34 21.62
C LEU A 211 -3.70 -0.72 22.99
N ALA A 212 -2.96 0.30 23.45
CA ALA A 212 -3.33 1.08 24.61
C ALA A 212 -4.61 1.89 24.34
N SER A 213 -5.31 2.26 25.42
CA SER A 213 -6.52 3.07 25.35
C SER A 213 -6.37 4.33 26.23
N PRO A 214 -6.07 5.50 25.64
CA PRO A 214 -5.83 5.76 24.21
C PRO A 214 -4.45 5.26 23.73
N PRO A 215 -4.26 5.06 22.41
CA PRO A 215 -2.94 4.77 21.84
C PRO A 215 -1.93 5.87 22.17
N THR A 216 -0.63 5.53 22.19
CA THR A 216 0.41 6.55 22.37
C THR A 216 0.40 7.55 21.23
N THR A 217 0.64 8.83 21.54
CA THR A 217 0.74 9.90 20.55
C THR A 217 1.80 9.56 19.49
N PRO A 218 1.43 9.53 18.19
CA PRO A 218 2.39 9.26 17.12
C PRO A 218 3.47 10.33 17.02
N THR A 219 4.66 9.95 16.57
CA THR A 219 5.76 10.88 16.23
C THR A 219 5.91 10.96 14.72
N ILE A 220 6.00 12.18 14.17
CA ILE A 220 6.08 12.41 12.72
C ILE A 220 7.44 13.00 12.38
N GLN A 221 8.09 12.45 11.36
CA GLN A 221 9.36 12.93 10.81
C GLN A 221 9.25 13.17 9.30
N LEU A 222 9.97 14.18 8.81
CA LEU A 222 10.23 14.37 7.39
C LEU A 222 11.67 13.94 7.12
N VAL A 223 11.82 12.77 6.52
CA VAL A 223 13.12 12.19 6.22
C VAL A 223 13.57 12.71 4.86
N LYS A 224 14.70 13.43 4.85
CA LYS A 224 15.27 14.01 3.63
C LYS A 224 15.82 12.89 2.72
N LEU A 225 15.32 12.84 1.49
CA LEU A 225 15.78 11.90 0.44
C LEU A 225 16.86 12.53 -0.46
N GLY A 226 16.99 13.85 -0.45
CA GLY A 226 17.84 14.58 -1.40
C GLY A 226 17.13 14.80 -2.73
N ASN A 227 17.87 15.23 -3.76
CA ASN A 227 17.33 15.45 -5.11
C ASN A 227 17.21 14.12 -5.88
N ILE A 228 16.12 13.41 -5.66
CA ILE A 228 15.83 12.11 -6.30
C ILE A 228 15.01 12.28 -7.57
N GLU A 229 14.35 13.41 -7.77
CA GLU A 229 13.45 13.64 -8.90
C GLU A 229 13.57 15.07 -9.46
N GLN A 230 13.61 15.20 -10.79
CA GLN A 230 13.88 16.50 -11.41
C GLN A 230 12.73 17.50 -11.30
N ASP A 231 11.49 17.03 -11.29
CA ASP A 231 10.31 17.88 -11.26
C ASP A 231 9.10 17.09 -10.74
N THR A 232 8.77 17.33 -9.48
CA THR A 232 7.63 16.71 -8.79
C THR A 232 6.30 17.43 -9.05
N SER A 233 6.31 18.59 -9.73
CA SER A 233 5.11 19.37 -10.03
C SER A 233 4.31 18.85 -11.22
N ILE A 234 4.92 17.96 -12.02
CA ILE A 234 4.31 17.33 -13.20
C ILE A 234 3.90 15.90 -12.84
N GLU A 235 2.79 15.41 -13.40
CA GLU A 235 2.36 14.02 -13.26
C GLU A 235 3.40 13.01 -13.79
N LEU A 236 3.28 11.75 -13.36
CA LEU A 236 4.12 10.68 -13.87
C LEU A 236 3.72 10.38 -15.34
N PRO A 237 4.69 10.21 -16.26
CA PRO A 237 4.37 9.84 -17.63
C PRO A 237 3.88 8.38 -17.69
N ASP A 238 2.80 8.15 -18.44
CA ASP A 238 2.32 6.81 -18.74
C ASP A 238 3.41 5.94 -19.39
N ALA A 239 3.42 4.65 -19.06
CA ALA A 239 4.42 3.70 -19.54
C ALA A 239 4.15 3.26 -20.98
N LYS A 240 5.15 3.38 -21.85
CA LYS A 240 5.06 2.90 -23.24
C LYS A 240 5.07 1.37 -23.28
N GLN A 241 4.49 0.80 -24.33
CA GLN A 241 4.44 -0.66 -24.57
C GLN A 241 4.61 -0.97 -26.06
N ALA A 242 4.95 -2.22 -26.38
CA ALA A 242 4.96 -2.71 -27.75
C ALA A 242 3.57 -2.71 -28.41
N GLY A 243 3.54 -2.73 -29.74
CA GLY A 243 2.32 -3.00 -30.51
C GLY A 243 1.37 -1.82 -30.73
N GLY A 244 1.73 -0.60 -30.32
CA GLY A 244 0.92 0.60 -30.61
C GLY A 244 1.40 1.88 -29.93
N THR A 245 0.57 2.92 -29.97
CA THR A 245 0.87 4.22 -29.36
C THR A 245 0.20 4.44 -28.01
N ALA A 246 -0.73 3.57 -27.57
CA ALA A 246 -1.32 3.76 -26.25
C ALA A 246 -0.32 3.35 -25.17
N ALA A 247 -0.18 4.25 -24.20
CA ALA A 247 0.59 4.01 -23.01
C ALA A 247 -0.31 3.39 -21.91
N ILE A 248 0.36 2.87 -20.89
CA ILE A 248 -0.24 2.24 -19.71
C ILE A 248 -0.19 3.29 -18.60
N GLU A 249 -1.34 3.63 -18.04
CA GLU A 249 -1.38 4.54 -16.91
C GLU A 249 -0.70 3.94 -15.68
N VAL A 250 0.26 4.68 -15.13
CA VAL A 250 1.09 4.30 -13.98
C VAL A 250 0.61 4.93 -12.67
N ASN A 251 -0.43 5.77 -12.75
CA ASN A 251 -1.00 6.52 -11.63
C ASN A 251 -0.05 7.62 -11.11
N ASP A 252 0.31 7.61 -9.83
CA ASP A 252 0.99 8.71 -9.18
C ASP A 252 2.11 8.25 -8.22
N ARG A 253 2.67 9.20 -7.47
CA ARG A 253 3.86 9.00 -6.63
C ARG A 253 3.56 8.43 -5.24
N ARG A 254 2.33 7.98 -4.97
CA ARG A 254 1.98 7.52 -3.64
C ARG A 254 2.86 6.34 -3.22
N VAL A 255 3.11 6.21 -1.92
CA VAL A 255 3.76 5.01 -1.39
C VAL A 255 2.87 3.81 -1.66
N LEU A 256 3.46 2.76 -2.21
CA LEU A 256 2.75 1.55 -2.63
C LEU A 256 2.98 0.37 -1.69
N ASP A 257 4.13 0.32 -1.02
CA ASP A 257 4.46 -0.73 -0.06
C ASP A 257 5.51 -0.26 0.97
N ALA A 258 5.47 -0.83 2.16
CA ALA A 258 6.43 -0.58 3.22
C ALA A 258 6.63 -1.82 4.11
N VAL A 259 7.89 -2.14 4.43
CA VAL A 259 8.24 -3.24 5.32
C VAL A 259 9.29 -2.79 6.31
N TRP A 260 9.02 -3.00 7.59
CA TRP A 260 10.01 -2.85 8.64
C TRP A 260 10.57 -4.20 9.06
N ARG A 261 11.90 -4.28 9.19
CA ARG A 261 12.60 -5.45 9.71
C ARG A 261 13.94 -5.06 10.32
N ASP A 262 14.20 -5.54 11.53
CA ASP A 262 15.50 -5.48 12.20
C ASP A 262 16.17 -4.08 12.17
N GLY A 263 15.38 -3.04 12.47
CA GLY A 263 15.86 -1.64 12.53
C GLY A 263 15.96 -0.94 11.17
N SER A 264 15.48 -1.57 10.10
CA SER A 264 15.38 -0.97 8.76
C SER A 264 13.92 -0.87 8.31
N LEU A 265 13.50 0.34 7.90
CA LEU A 265 12.23 0.57 7.22
C LEU A 265 12.49 0.68 5.71
N TRP A 266 11.91 -0.23 4.94
CA TRP A 266 11.95 -0.24 3.48
C TRP A 266 10.64 0.27 2.90
N VAL A 267 10.72 1.05 1.84
CA VAL A 267 9.57 1.75 1.24
C VAL A 267 9.70 1.74 -0.28
N THR A 268 8.61 1.53 -1.01
CA THR A 268 8.55 1.71 -2.47
C THR A 268 7.49 2.71 -2.91
N PHE A 269 7.83 3.47 -3.94
CA PHE A 269 6.96 4.41 -4.65
C PHE A 269 7.47 4.62 -6.07
N GLU A 270 6.89 5.55 -6.82
CA GLU A 270 7.29 5.89 -8.18
C GLU A 270 7.81 7.31 -8.29
N ILE A 271 8.75 7.52 -9.21
CA ILE A 271 9.32 8.83 -9.54
C ILE A 271 9.35 9.05 -11.04
N ARG A 272 9.39 10.32 -11.44
CA ARG A 272 9.67 10.74 -12.81
C ARG A 272 11.17 10.91 -13.01
N LYS A 273 11.70 10.37 -14.10
CA LYS A 273 13.10 10.53 -14.52
C LYS A 273 13.19 10.98 -15.96
N ILE A 274 14.29 11.66 -16.29
CA ILE A 274 14.68 11.92 -17.68
C ILE A 274 15.43 10.70 -18.19
N SER A 275 14.89 10.08 -19.23
CA SER A 275 15.53 9.16 -20.14
C SER A 275 16.18 9.92 -21.28
N ILE A 276 17.42 9.57 -21.63
CA ILE A 276 18.12 10.16 -22.78
C ILE A 276 17.55 9.67 -24.12
N ARG A 277 16.83 8.53 -24.13
CA ARG A 277 16.23 7.95 -25.34
C ARG A 277 14.71 8.11 -25.46
N GLN A 278 13.98 8.18 -24.34
CA GLN A 278 12.52 8.20 -24.31
C GLN A 278 11.91 9.53 -23.83
N GLY A 279 12.73 10.48 -23.38
CA GLY A 279 12.25 11.70 -22.75
C GLY A 279 11.87 11.43 -21.29
N TRP A 280 10.67 11.80 -20.85
CA TRP A 280 10.25 11.51 -19.47
C TRP A 280 9.77 10.07 -19.31
N ILE A 281 10.21 9.40 -18.25
CA ILE A 281 9.87 8.01 -17.94
C ILE A 281 9.53 7.83 -16.46
N THR A 282 8.64 6.89 -16.17
CA THR A 282 8.28 6.49 -14.81
C THR A 282 9.16 5.36 -14.33
N LYS A 283 9.63 5.47 -13.09
CA LYS A 283 10.47 4.48 -12.45
C LYS A 283 9.98 4.18 -11.05
N GLY A 284 9.92 2.89 -10.71
CA GLY A 284 9.87 2.45 -9.33
C GLY A 284 11.12 2.94 -8.59
N TYR A 285 10.95 3.28 -7.32
CA TYR A 285 12.00 3.78 -6.44
C TYR A 285 11.88 3.10 -5.09
N TYR A 286 13.01 2.78 -4.47
CA TYR A 286 13.06 2.25 -3.12
C TYR A 286 13.85 3.17 -2.20
N VAL A 287 13.47 3.17 -0.93
CA VAL A 287 14.20 3.82 0.17
C VAL A 287 14.33 2.84 1.32
N GLN A 288 15.52 2.74 1.90
CA GLN A 288 15.81 2.06 3.15
C GLN A 288 16.23 3.08 4.19
N LEU A 289 15.49 3.16 5.29
CA LEU A 289 15.75 4.04 6.41
C LEU A 289 16.29 3.26 7.60
N ASN A 290 17.24 3.85 8.30
CA ASN A 290 17.65 3.44 9.64
C ASN A 290 16.61 3.95 10.66
N THR A 291 16.08 3.04 11.48
CA THR A 291 15.12 3.35 12.56
C THR A 291 15.69 3.09 13.96
N THR A 292 17.00 2.82 14.11
CA THR A 292 17.61 2.52 15.41
C THR A 292 17.89 3.76 16.26
N SER A 293 17.86 4.94 15.66
CA SER A 293 17.98 6.25 16.31
C SER A 293 16.64 6.98 16.30
N LYS A 294 16.46 7.92 17.23
CA LYS A 294 15.28 8.80 17.23
C LYS A 294 15.08 9.48 15.88
N ASP A 295 16.13 10.07 15.32
CA ASP A 295 16.09 10.69 13.99
C ASP A 295 16.42 9.63 12.93
N MET A 296 15.49 9.42 11.99
CA MET A 296 15.69 8.47 10.91
C MET A 296 16.65 9.02 9.85
N SER A 297 17.44 8.13 9.24
CA SER A 297 18.37 8.48 8.18
C SER A 297 18.32 7.48 7.04
N VAL A 298 18.61 7.92 5.81
CA VAL A 298 18.67 7.05 4.63
C VAL A 298 19.92 6.17 4.70
N ILE A 299 19.75 4.85 4.68
CA ILE A 299 20.82 3.85 4.54
C ILE A 299 21.15 3.67 3.06
N SER A 300 20.12 3.41 2.27
CA SER A 300 20.23 3.21 0.82
C SER A 300 18.93 3.63 0.15
N GLN A 301 19.02 4.02 -1.11
CA GLN A 301 17.86 4.32 -1.94
C GLN A 301 18.26 4.23 -3.40
N GLY A 302 17.31 4.01 -4.29
CA GLY A 302 17.62 3.87 -5.69
C GLY A 302 16.44 3.59 -6.59
N THR A 303 16.71 3.73 -7.88
CA THR A 303 15.75 3.44 -8.93
C THR A 303 15.68 1.94 -9.18
N ILE A 304 14.47 1.39 -9.25
CA ILE A 304 14.22 0.05 -9.76
C ILE A 304 14.40 0.12 -11.27
N SER A 305 15.63 -0.16 -11.72
CA SER A 305 16.11 0.29 -13.02
C SER A 305 15.37 -0.32 -14.21
N GLY A 306 14.99 -1.59 -14.11
CA GLY A 306 14.51 -2.38 -15.25
C GLY A 306 15.62 -2.76 -16.24
N ARG A 307 16.90 -2.59 -15.86
CA ARG A 307 18.04 -2.92 -16.70
C ARG A 307 18.04 -4.40 -17.08
N ASN A 308 18.43 -4.69 -18.33
CA ASN A 308 18.49 -6.04 -18.90
C ASN A 308 17.14 -6.77 -19.00
N ILE A 309 16.02 -6.07 -18.83
CA ILE A 309 14.69 -6.62 -19.10
C ILE A 309 14.43 -6.62 -20.61
N ASP A 310 14.59 -5.45 -21.24
CA ASP A 310 14.49 -5.27 -22.67
C ASP A 310 15.88 -5.46 -23.29
N PRO A 311 16.09 -6.43 -24.20
CA PRO A 311 17.38 -6.67 -24.83
C PRO A 311 17.94 -5.48 -25.64
N SER A 312 17.08 -4.55 -26.07
CA SER A 312 17.52 -3.30 -26.71
C SER A 312 17.95 -2.21 -25.70
N ASP A 313 17.64 -2.40 -24.42
CA ASP A 313 17.85 -1.42 -23.34
C ASP A 313 18.88 -1.93 -22.30
N MET A 314 20.15 -1.84 -22.68
CA MET A 314 21.26 -2.36 -21.86
C MET A 314 21.56 -1.51 -20.62
N ASP A 315 21.03 -0.29 -20.52
CA ASP A 315 21.22 0.60 -19.37
C ASP A 315 19.95 0.80 -18.51
N GLY A 316 18.79 0.32 -18.98
CA GLY A 316 17.50 0.50 -18.31
C GLY A 316 16.94 1.91 -18.52
N ASP A 317 17.32 2.62 -19.57
CA ASP A 317 16.89 4.00 -19.83
C ASP A 317 15.54 4.06 -20.59
N GLU A 318 15.05 2.97 -21.16
CA GLU A 318 13.83 2.93 -21.99
C GLU A 318 12.68 2.12 -21.37
N VAL A 319 12.99 1.30 -20.36
CA VAL A 319 12.00 0.48 -19.65
C VAL A 319 11.34 1.29 -18.54
N SER A 320 10.03 1.53 -18.61
CA SER A 320 9.28 2.02 -17.45
C SER A 320 9.16 0.92 -16.42
N THR A 321 9.34 1.24 -15.14
CA THR A 321 9.06 0.32 -14.02
C THR A 321 8.03 0.97 -13.12
N PHE A 322 6.99 0.21 -12.75
CA PHE A 322 5.81 0.76 -12.09
C PHE A 322 5.10 -0.31 -11.24
N PHE A 323 4.24 0.14 -10.34
CA PHE A 323 3.60 -0.60 -9.26
C PHE A 323 4.56 -1.49 -8.43
N PRO A 324 5.67 -0.94 -7.88
CA PRO A 324 6.58 -1.71 -7.04
C PRO A 324 5.97 -2.11 -5.69
N ALA A 325 6.12 -3.39 -5.35
CA ALA A 325 5.91 -3.95 -4.02
C ALA A 325 7.20 -4.59 -3.51
N LEU A 326 7.32 -4.82 -2.20
CA LEU A 326 8.57 -5.26 -1.57
C LEU A 326 8.35 -6.25 -0.42
N ASP A 327 9.33 -7.12 -0.20
CA ASP A 327 9.45 -7.87 1.06
C ASP A 327 10.93 -8.02 1.43
N VAL A 328 11.20 -8.22 2.72
CA VAL A 328 12.56 -8.28 3.27
C VAL A 328 12.72 -9.58 4.01
N ASN A 329 13.73 -10.39 3.68
CA ASN A 329 13.98 -11.64 4.36
C ASN A 329 14.73 -11.46 5.70
N ARG A 330 14.88 -12.54 6.47
CA ARG A 330 15.55 -12.52 7.79
C ARG A 330 17.03 -12.11 7.77
N ASP A 331 17.67 -12.14 6.61
CA ASP A 331 19.07 -11.79 6.45
C ASP A 331 19.23 -10.31 6.03
N GLY A 332 18.13 -9.55 5.98
CA GLY A 332 18.10 -8.14 5.60
C GLY A 332 18.09 -7.89 4.09
N TYR A 333 17.90 -8.94 3.27
CA TYR A 333 17.80 -8.78 1.81
C TYR A 333 16.38 -8.42 1.40
N ALA A 334 16.23 -7.24 0.80
CA ALA A 334 14.99 -6.80 0.17
C ALA A 334 14.87 -7.38 -1.25
N MET A 335 13.65 -7.76 -1.61
CA MET A 335 13.21 -8.10 -2.96
C MET A 335 12.11 -7.13 -3.38
N PHE A 336 12.12 -6.72 -4.64
CA PHE A 336 11.13 -5.82 -5.23
C PHE A 336 10.43 -6.51 -6.39
N SER A 337 9.12 -6.68 -6.31
CA SER A 337 8.31 -7.08 -7.46
C SER A 337 7.72 -5.84 -8.12
N PHE A 338 7.69 -5.80 -9.44
CA PHE A 338 7.19 -4.64 -10.18
C PHE A 338 6.70 -5.04 -11.57
N SER A 339 5.89 -4.18 -12.16
CA SER A 339 5.55 -4.24 -13.57
C SER A 339 6.57 -3.47 -14.40
N ALA A 340 6.86 -3.93 -15.61
CA ALA A 340 7.71 -3.18 -16.53
C ALA A 340 7.23 -3.30 -17.97
N SER A 341 7.40 -2.22 -18.74
CA SER A 341 7.11 -2.17 -20.17
C SER A 341 8.04 -1.17 -20.88
N SER A 342 8.18 -1.30 -22.19
CA SER A 342 8.97 -0.40 -23.04
C SER A 342 8.31 -0.35 -24.43
N PRO A 343 8.71 0.57 -25.33
CA PRO A 343 8.24 0.53 -26.71
C PRO A 343 8.46 -0.81 -27.45
N ASN A 344 9.38 -1.66 -26.97
CA ASN A 344 9.74 -2.94 -27.58
C ASN A 344 9.25 -4.16 -26.77
N MET A 345 8.63 -3.97 -25.61
CA MET A 345 8.06 -5.06 -24.80
C MET A 345 6.65 -4.75 -24.31
N PHE A 346 5.79 -5.77 -24.28
CA PHE A 346 4.52 -5.69 -23.56
C PHE A 346 4.75 -5.68 -22.04
N ALA A 347 3.77 -5.17 -21.28
CA ALA A 347 3.87 -5.17 -19.83
C ALA A 347 3.99 -6.58 -19.26
N GLY A 348 5.03 -6.81 -18.47
CA GLY A 348 5.29 -8.06 -17.77
C GLY A 348 5.50 -7.85 -16.28
N ALA A 349 5.61 -8.96 -15.54
CA ALA A 349 5.90 -8.99 -14.11
C ALA A 349 7.35 -9.43 -13.87
N PHE A 350 8.05 -8.67 -13.02
CA PHE A 350 9.48 -8.83 -12.77
C PHE A 350 9.79 -8.78 -11.27
N ILE A 351 10.93 -9.35 -10.88
CA ILE A 351 11.48 -9.24 -9.53
C ILE A 351 12.94 -8.80 -9.58
N SER A 352 13.38 -8.03 -8.59
CA SER A 352 14.80 -7.67 -8.42
C SER A 352 15.23 -7.69 -6.95
N GLY A 353 16.47 -8.10 -6.69
CA GLY A 353 17.05 -8.13 -5.35
C GLY A 353 17.70 -6.82 -4.92
N THR A 354 18.30 -6.83 -3.73
CA THR A 354 18.94 -5.67 -3.10
C THR A 354 20.04 -5.10 -4.03
N ASN A 355 19.93 -3.82 -4.41
CA ASN A 355 20.60 -3.08 -5.51
C ASN A 355 19.82 -2.93 -6.83
N ALA A 356 18.62 -3.52 -6.94
CA ALA A 356 17.64 -3.32 -8.03
C ALA A 356 18.21 -3.41 -9.47
N SER A 357 19.25 -4.24 -9.65
CA SER A 357 20.06 -4.34 -10.87
C SER A 357 20.09 -5.75 -11.46
N SER A 358 19.91 -6.79 -10.65
CA SER A 358 19.64 -8.15 -11.12
C SER A 358 18.14 -8.35 -11.22
N VAL A 359 17.60 -8.31 -12.43
CA VAL A 359 16.17 -8.50 -12.68
C VAL A 359 15.90 -9.91 -13.21
N GLN A 360 14.83 -10.54 -12.72
CA GLN A 360 14.29 -11.79 -13.24
C GLN A 360 12.86 -11.57 -13.74
N CYS A 361 12.55 -12.10 -14.93
CA CYS A 361 11.18 -12.16 -15.41
C CYS A 361 10.41 -13.26 -14.68
N ILE A 362 9.25 -12.91 -14.12
CA ILE A 362 8.30 -13.84 -13.52
C ILE A 362 7.25 -14.24 -14.56
N LYS A 363 6.77 -13.25 -15.33
CA LYS A 363 5.82 -13.45 -16.42
C LYS A 363 6.03 -12.42 -17.52
N GLU A 364 6.32 -12.88 -18.72
CA GLU A 364 6.35 -12.02 -19.90
C GLU A 364 4.95 -11.54 -20.27
N GLY A 365 4.87 -10.31 -20.76
CA GLY A 365 3.66 -9.76 -21.35
C GLY A 365 3.33 -10.46 -22.67
N GLU A 366 2.09 -10.92 -22.81
CA GLU A 366 1.66 -11.72 -23.97
C GLU A 366 1.00 -10.89 -25.06
N GLY A 367 0.71 -9.62 -24.80
CA GLY A 367 0.01 -8.77 -25.76
C GLY A 367 -0.27 -7.38 -25.23
N TYR A 368 -0.95 -6.62 -26.08
CA TYR A 368 -1.31 -5.23 -25.84
C TYR A 368 -2.22 -5.09 -24.61
N TYR A 369 -1.88 -4.14 -23.73
CA TYR A 369 -2.59 -3.90 -22.49
C TYR A 369 -3.06 -2.44 -22.42
N LEU A 370 -4.37 -2.22 -22.39
CA LEU A 370 -4.93 -0.88 -22.18
C LEU A 370 -5.41 -0.77 -20.74
N ARG A 371 -4.72 0.07 -19.95
CA ARG A 371 -5.17 0.49 -18.63
C ARG A 371 -5.30 2.00 -18.61
N THR A 372 -6.53 2.43 -18.47
CA THR A 372 -6.89 3.81 -18.14
C THR A 372 -7.71 3.71 -16.86
N PHE A 373 -7.13 4.12 -15.73
CA PHE A 373 -7.96 4.40 -14.56
C PHE A 373 -8.80 5.60 -14.97
N GLY A 374 -10.13 5.49 -14.92
CA GLY A 374 -11.00 6.51 -15.49
C GLY A 374 -10.55 7.90 -15.06
N LYS A 375 -9.93 8.67 -15.98
CA LYS A 375 -9.62 10.08 -15.75
C LYS A 375 -10.95 10.72 -15.45
N PHE A 376 -11.24 11.01 -14.17
CA PHE A 376 -12.51 11.48 -13.65
C PHE A 376 -13.46 11.92 -14.76
N VAL A 377 -14.23 10.97 -15.30
CA VAL A 377 -15.40 11.36 -16.07
C VAL A 377 -16.33 11.80 -14.97
N GLN A 378 -16.44 13.12 -14.78
CA GLN A 378 -17.62 13.72 -14.19
C GLN A 378 -18.80 13.05 -14.89
N HIS A 379 -19.41 12.07 -14.22
CA HIS A 379 -20.73 11.64 -14.58
C HIS A 379 -21.62 12.85 -14.31
N HIS A 380 -21.77 13.68 -15.33
CA HIS A 380 -22.97 14.48 -15.48
C HIS A 380 -24.12 13.48 -15.48
N ALA A 381 -24.78 13.35 -14.33
CA ALA A 381 -26.11 12.83 -14.27
C ALA A 381 -26.95 13.68 -15.22
N THR A 382 -27.24 13.14 -16.40
CA THR A 382 -28.30 13.66 -17.25
C THR A 382 -29.55 12.92 -16.83
N THR A 383 -30.45 13.71 -16.24
CA THR A 383 -31.88 13.51 -15.91
C THR A 383 -32.51 12.16 -16.17
#